data_AF-A0A3T1B9T8-F1
#
_entry.id   AF-A0A3T1B9T8-F1
#
_cell.length_a   1.000
_cell.length_b   1.000
_cell.length_c   1.000
_cell.angle_alpha   90.00
_cell.angle_beta   90.00
_cell.angle_gamma   90.00
#
_symmetry.space_group_name_H-M   'P 1'
#
loop_
_entity.id
_entity.type
_entity.pdbx_description
1 polymer ?
#
loop_
_entity_poly.entity_id
_entity_poly.type
_entity_poly.pdbx_seq_one_letter_code
_entity_poly.pdbx_strand_id
1 'polypeptide(L)'
;MTMGTRYTYLERRSGDLHVVVEWDSSESGIYPAGPRRLVIELTRPVPAGITAETMRRAVRHLGDMTDEFNEVLTVGGHATMVRQYVEERLATLPPDGDAYHRGLLAIVDDLVSRGESSPENVLANAMRVPLETMNACLKVARQRLGRESA
;
A
#
# COMPACT_ATOMS: atom_id res chain seq x y z
N MET A 1 17.19 -0.97 19.92
CA MET A 1 16.59 -1.44 18.66
C MET A 1 15.17 -0.93 18.63
N THR A 2 14.93 0.18 17.95
CA THR A 2 13.60 0.81 17.89
C THR A 2 12.83 0.10 16.79
N MET A 3 11.85 -0.75 17.13
CA MET A 3 10.93 -1.30 16.14
C MET A 3 10.21 -0.14 15.48
N GLY A 4 10.39 0.03 14.17
CA GLY A 4 9.66 1.03 13.41
C GLY A 4 8.17 0.73 13.48
N THR A 5 7.38 1.71 13.90
CA THR A 5 5.92 1.59 13.93
C THR A 5 5.42 1.39 12.49
N ARG A 6 4.79 0.25 12.23
CA ARG A 6 4.16 -0.05 10.94
C ARG A 6 2.76 0.55 10.93
N TYR A 7 2.37 1.16 9.83
CA TYR A 7 1.05 1.76 9.65
C TYR A 7 0.35 1.15 8.45
N THR A 8 -0.95 0.90 8.59
CA THR A 8 -1.83 0.47 7.49
C THR A 8 -2.71 1.64 7.09
N TYR A 9 -2.76 1.96 5.80
CA TYR A 9 -3.61 3.00 5.26
C TYR A 9 -4.66 2.40 4.33
N LEU A 10 -5.91 2.84 4.50
CA LEU A 10 -6.96 2.61 3.52
C LEU A 10 -7.45 3.94 3.00
N GLU A 11 -7.76 3.98 1.71
CA GLU A 11 -8.26 5.15 1.02
C GLU A 11 -9.53 4.79 0.25
N ARG A 12 -10.55 5.64 0.32
CA ARG A 12 -11.76 5.49 -0.48
C ARG A 12 -12.20 6.81 -1.07
N ARG A 13 -12.46 6.81 -2.38
CA ARG A 13 -13.05 7.94 -3.11
C ARG A 13 -14.48 7.60 -3.53
N SER A 14 -15.41 8.51 -3.27
CA SER A 14 -16.81 8.41 -3.68
C SER A 14 -17.33 9.78 -4.12
N GLY A 15 -17.41 10.00 -5.43
CA GLY A 15 -17.84 11.28 -5.99
C GLY A 15 -16.93 12.43 -5.56
N ASP A 16 -17.50 13.38 -4.81
CA ASP A 16 -16.83 14.55 -4.24
C ASP A 16 -16.09 14.29 -2.93
N LEU A 17 -16.16 13.08 -2.39
CA LEU A 17 -15.63 12.72 -1.07
C LEU A 17 -14.42 11.79 -1.20
N HIS A 18 -13.36 12.08 -0.44
CA HIS A 18 -12.17 11.27 -0.31
C HIS A 18 -11.90 11.04 1.18
N VAL A 19 -11.80 9.78 1.59
CA VAL A 19 -11.59 9.37 2.98
C VAL A 19 -10.29 8.59 3.04
N VAL A 20 -9.39 9.01 3.92
CA VAL A 20 -8.13 8.31 4.21
C VAL A 20 -8.12 7.94 5.68
N VAL A 21 -7.82 6.69 5.97
CA VAL A 21 -7.79 6.16 7.34
C VAL A 21 -6.48 5.43 7.57
N GLU A 22 -5.90 5.67 8.74
CA GLU A 22 -4.61 5.13 9.17
C GLU A 22 -4.78 4.37 10.48
N TRP A 23 -4.22 3.17 10.53
CA TRP A 23 -4.14 2.33 11.71
C TRP A 23 -2.70 2.05 12.09
N ASP A 24 -2.45 1.94 13.40
CA ASP A 24 -1.17 1.49 13.93
C ASP A 24 -1.12 -0.05 13.88
N SER A 25 -0.30 -0.59 12.98
CA SER A 25 -0.15 -2.05 12.80
C SER A 25 0.64 -2.70 13.95
N SER A 26 1.21 -1.91 14.87
CA SER A 26 1.87 -2.44 16.08
C SER A 26 0.89 -2.75 17.22
N GLU A 27 -0.35 -2.24 17.16
CA GLU A 27 -1.43 -2.54 18.12
C GLU A 27 -2.20 -3.83 17.76
N SER A 28 -1.51 -4.84 17.22
CA SER A 28 -2.08 -6.14 16.81
C SER A 28 -2.68 -6.97 17.96
N GLY A 29 -2.71 -6.45 19.19
CA GLY A 29 -3.28 -7.07 20.38
C GLY A 29 -4.55 -6.40 20.95
N ILE A 30 -4.97 -5.24 20.45
CA ILE A 30 -6.19 -4.56 20.92
C ILE A 30 -7.25 -4.69 19.84
N TYR A 31 -8.23 -5.58 20.05
CA TYR A 31 -9.34 -5.75 19.14
C TYR A 31 -10.64 -5.16 19.72
N PRO A 32 -11.40 -4.37 18.95
CA PRO A 32 -11.06 -3.83 17.62
C PRO A 32 -10.07 -2.66 17.72
N ALA A 33 -9.07 -2.64 16.84
CA ALA A 33 -8.13 -1.53 16.75
C ALA A 33 -8.81 -0.37 16.00
N GLY A 34 -9.06 0.72 16.73
CA GLY A 34 -9.62 1.94 16.14
C GLY A 34 -8.59 2.63 15.23
N PRO A 35 -9.04 3.43 14.26
CA PRO A 35 -8.14 4.22 13.43
C PRO A 35 -7.43 5.27 14.28
N ARG A 36 -6.13 5.43 14.06
CA ARG A 36 -5.33 6.48 14.71
C ARG A 36 -5.52 7.83 14.03
N ARG A 37 -5.76 7.84 12.72
CA ARG A 37 -6.02 9.07 11.96
C ARG A 37 -7.09 8.83 10.91
N LEU A 38 -7.98 9.80 10.79
CA LEU A 38 -9.01 9.90 9.76
C LEU A 38 -8.88 11.26 9.10
N VAL A 39 -8.74 11.28 7.79
CA VAL A 39 -8.77 12.49 6.97
C VAL A 39 -9.97 12.39 6.03
N ILE A 40 -10.80 13.43 6.02
CA ILE A 40 -11.96 13.55 5.13
C ILE A 40 -11.73 14.79 4.29
N GLU A 41 -11.59 14.58 2.98
CA GLU A 41 -11.36 15.63 2.01
C GLU A 41 -12.50 15.69 1.00
N LEU A 42 -12.83 16.91 0.59
CA LEU A 42 -13.73 17.15 -0.50
C LEU A 42 -12.89 17.42 -1.75
N THR A 43 -12.98 16.55 -2.75
CA THR A 43 -12.20 16.65 -4.00
C THR A 43 -12.63 17.82 -4.87
N ARG A 44 -13.79 18.41 -4.56
CA ARG A 44 -14.27 19.67 -5.15
C ARG A 44 -14.77 20.59 -4.04
N PRO A 45 -14.49 21.90 -4.13
CA PRO A 45 -15.05 22.86 -3.20
C PRO A 45 -16.57 22.93 -3.40
N VAL A 46 -17.32 22.38 -2.45
CA VAL A 46 -18.78 22.57 -2.36
C VAL A 46 -19.05 23.83 -1.56
N PRO A 47 -19.94 24.75 -2.02
CA PRO A 47 -20.22 26.01 -1.33
C PRO A 47 -20.68 25.85 0.12
N ALA A 48 -21.36 24.73 0.41
CA ALA A 48 -21.85 24.40 1.75
C ALA A 48 -20.78 23.71 2.65
N GLY A 49 -19.58 23.42 2.11
CA GLY A 49 -18.53 22.73 2.84
C GLY A 49 -18.91 21.32 3.28
N ILE A 50 -18.41 20.91 4.44
CA ILE A 50 -18.73 19.60 5.05
C ILE A 50 -20.13 19.68 5.66
N THR A 51 -21.08 18.96 5.05
CA THR A 51 -22.46 18.90 5.53
C THR A 51 -22.71 17.65 6.39
N ALA A 52 -23.88 17.59 7.04
CA ALA A 52 -24.30 16.39 7.76
C ALA A 52 -24.38 15.14 6.84
N GLU A 53 -24.74 15.33 5.57
CA GLU A 53 -24.76 14.24 4.59
C GLU A 53 -23.35 13.80 4.21
N THR A 54 -22.43 14.75 4.02
CA THR A 54 -20.99 14.47 3.84
C THR A 54 -20.45 13.64 5.00
N MET A 55 -20.79 14.01 6.24
CA MET A 55 -20.39 13.27 7.44
C MET A 55 -21.01 11.88 7.50
N ARG A 56 -22.29 11.70 7.14
CA ARG A 56 -22.93 10.38 7.09
C ARG A 56 -22.27 9.45 6.07
N ARG A 57 -21.95 9.98 4.89
CA ARG A 57 -21.21 9.24 3.86
C ARG A 57 -19.81 8.88 4.32
N ALA A 58 -19.10 9.80 4.98
CA ALA A 58 -17.78 9.55 5.54
C ALA A 58 -17.81 8.51 6.66
N VAL A 59 -18.80 8.55 7.57
CA VAL A 59 -18.98 7.56 8.64
C VAL A 59 -19.27 6.18 8.06
N ARG A 60 -20.08 6.09 7.00
CA ARG A 60 -20.31 4.82 6.30
C ARG A 60 -19.00 4.28 5.70
N HIS A 61 -18.25 5.11 4.99
CA HIS A 61 -16.95 4.70 4.45
C HIS A 61 -15.97 4.28 5.54
N LEU A 62 -15.93 5.00 6.66
CA LEU A 62 -15.11 4.62 7.80
C LEU A 62 -15.51 3.26 8.37
N GLY A 63 -16.82 2.99 8.51
CA GLY A 63 -17.33 1.68 8.93
C GLY A 63 -16.87 0.58 7.99
N ASP A 64 -17.12 0.73 6.69
CA ASP A 64 -16.72 -0.24 5.67
C ASP A 64 -15.19 -0.48 5.68
N MET A 65 -14.39 0.58 5.83
CA MET A 65 -12.93 0.50 5.86
C MET A 65 -12.41 -0.11 7.17
N THR A 66 -13.14 0.08 8.28
CA THR A 66 -12.80 -0.54 9.57
C THR A 66 -13.11 -2.03 9.55
N ASP A 67 -14.23 -2.43 8.94
CA ASP A 67 -14.58 -3.84 8.73
C ASP A 67 -13.56 -4.51 7.80
N GLU A 68 -13.18 -3.85 6.70
CA GLU A 68 -12.12 -4.30 5.78
C GLU A 68 -10.77 -4.46 6.52
N PHE A 69 -10.39 -3.48 7.34
CA PHE A 69 -9.16 -3.57 8.13
C PHE A 69 -9.21 -4.72 9.15
N ASN A 70 -10.34 -4.93 9.82
CA ASN A 70 -10.51 -6.02 10.77
C ASN A 70 -10.48 -7.38 10.08
N GLU A 71 -11.16 -7.55 8.94
CA GLU A 71 -11.05 -8.77 8.11
C GLU A 71 -9.60 -9.04 7.70
N VAL A 72 -8.88 -7.99 7.32
CA VAL A 72 -7.46 -8.03 6.94
C VAL A 72 -6.56 -8.47 8.10
N LEU A 73 -6.84 -8.01 9.32
CA LEU A 73 -6.11 -8.44 10.53
C LEU A 73 -6.41 -9.88 10.95
N THR A 74 -7.60 -10.39 10.62
CA THR A 74 -8.03 -11.70 11.14
C THR A 74 -7.46 -12.87 10.32
N VAL A 75 -7.13 -12.68 9.02
CA VAL A 75 -6.54 -13.73 8.16
C VAL A 75 -5.61 -13.14 7.07
N GLY A 76 -4.36 -12.81 7.39
CA GLY A 76 -3.31 -12.56 6.37
C GLY A 76 -3.55 -11.41 5.39
N GLY A 77 -4.52 -10.52 5.64
CA GLY A 77 -4.93 -9.50 4.70
C GLY A 77 -3.91 -8.39 4.50
N HIS A 78 -2.99 -8.18 5.45
CA HIS A 78 -1.86 -7.29 5.21
C HIS A 78 -1.03 -7.78 4.00
N ALA A 79 -0.79 -9.09 3.90
CA ALA A 79 -0.11 -9.67 2.74
C ALA A 79 -0.95 -9.54 1.45
N THR A 80 -2.28 -9.62 1.55
CA THR A 80 -3.19 -9.38 0.41
C THR A 80 -3.15 -7.94 -0.07
N MET A 81 -3.22 -6.96 0.84
CA MET A 81 -3.15 -5.54 0.52
C MET A 81 -1.81 -5.17 -0.11
N VAL A 82 -0.71 -5.62 0.51
CA VAL A 82 0.64 -5.34 0.00
C VAL A 82 0.82 -6.00 -1.37
N ARG A 83 0.28 -7.20 -1.59
CA ARG A 83 0.28 -7.85 -2.91
C ARG A 83 -0.50 -7.03 -3.94
N GLN A 84 -1.73 -6.60 -3.63
CA GLN A 84 -2.56 -5.81 -4.55
C GLN A 84 -1.89 -4.49 -4.92
N TYR A 85 -1.31 -3.79 -3.94
CA TYR A 85 -0.52 -2.58 -4.16
C TYR A 85 0.63 -2.83 -5.16
N VAL A 86 1.37 -3.93 -5.00
CA VAL A 86 2.46 -4.30 -5.90
C VAL A 86 1.94 -4.70 -7.28
N GLU A 87 0.84 -5.44 -7.37
CA GLU A 87 0.20 -5.83 -8.65
C GLU A 87 -0.23 -4.59 -9.46
N GLU A 88 -0.86 -3.60 -8.81
CA GLU A 88 -1.24 -2.34 -9.46
C GLU A 88 -0.02 -1.58 -9.98
N ARG A 89 1.04 -1.51 -9.16
CA ARG A 89 2.29 -0.88 -9.58
C ARG A 89 2.96 -1.59 -10.74
N LEU A 90 3.00 -2.92 -10.72
CA LEU A 90 3.55 -3.73 -11.81
C LEU A 90 2.79 -3.50 -13.12
N ALA A 91 1.46 -3.34 -13.06
CA ALA A 91 0.64 -3.07 -14.23
C ALA A 91 0.94 -1.72 -14.91
N THR A 92 1.56 -0.78 -14.19
CA THR A 92 1.99 0.51 -14.76
C THR A 92 3.38 0.49 -15.38
N LEU A 93 4.15 -0.60 -15.18
CA LEU A 93 5.50 -0.70 -15.73
C LEU A 93 5.46 -1.00 -17.23
N PRO A 94 6.45 -0.49 -18.00
CA PRO A 94 6.65 -0.95 -19.37
C PRO A 94 6.99 -2.46 -19.38
N PRO A 95 6.67 -3.19 -20.44
CA PRO A 95 6.80 -4.65 -20.47
C PRO A 95 8.24 -5.15 -20.36
N ASP A 96 9.23 -4.35 -20.76
CA ASP A 96 10.64 -4.71 -20.79
C ASP A 96 11.57 -3.48 -20.79
N GLY A 97 12.87 -3.73 -20.95
CA GLY A 97 13.91 -2.70 -21.03
C GLY A 97 14.33 -2.13 -19.67
N ASP A 98 15.18 -1.10 -19.68
CA ASP A 98 15.79 -0.56 -18.46
C ASP A 98 14.79 0.22 -17.60
N ALA A 99 13.74 0.77 -18.21
CA ALA A 99 12.63 1.39 -17.49
C ALA A 99 11.83 0.37 -16.66
N TYR A 100 11.67 -0.87 -17.16
CA TYR A 100 11.07 -1.97 -16.38
C TYR A 100 11.96 -2.33 -15.17
N HIS A 101 13.26 -2.54 -15.40
CA HIS A 101 14.21 -2.87 -14.33
C HIS A 101 14.28 -1.76 -13.26
N ARG A 102 14.26 -0.49 -13.68
CA ARG A 102 14.21 0.66 -12.76
C ARG A 102 12.90 0.69 -11.97
N GLY A 103 11.79 0.38 -12.64
CA GLY A 103 10.47 0.25 -12.03
C GLY A 103 10.41 -0.83 -10.95
N LEU A 104 10.99 -2.00 -11.21
CA LEU A 104 11.09 -3.09 -10.22
C LEU A 104 11.89 -2.69 -8.98
N LEU A 105 13.06 -2.07 -9.17
CA LEU A 105 13.88 -1.61 -8.05
C LEU A 105 13.16 -0.52 -7.24
N ALA A 106 12.47 0.41 -7.91
CA ALA A 106 11.68 1.43 -7.24
C ALA A 106 10.51 0.85 -6.41
N ILE A 107 9.91 -0.26 -6.83
CA ILE A 107 8.91 -0.99 -6.01
C ILE A 107 9.58 -1.55 -4.75
N VAL A 108 10.75 -2.19 -4.90
CA VAL A 108 11.48 -2.77 -3.76
C VAL A 108 11.85 -1.68 -2.75
N ASP A 109 12.40 -0.56 -3.21
CA ASP A 109 12.79 0.56 -2.34
C ASP A 109 11.58 1.17 -1.60
N ASP A 110 10.44 1.30 -2.28
CA ASP A 110 9.19 1.76 -1.67
C ASP A 110 8.70 0.77 -0.60
N LEU A 111 8.71 -0.54 -0.86
CA LEU A 111 8.35 -1.56 0.13
C LEU A 111 9.28 -1.54 1.35
N VAL A 112 10.59 -1.38 1.14
CA VAL A 112 11.57 -1.22 2.24
C VAL A 112 11.25 0.02 3.06
N SER A 113 10.96 1.16 2.41
CA SER A 113 10.62 2.41 3.11
C SER A 113 9.35 2.30 3.96
N ARG A 114 8.43 1.42 3.57
CA ARG A 114 7.20 1.08 4.30
C ARG A 114 7.41 0.07 5.43
N GLY A 115 8.63 -0.45 5.60
CA GLY A 115 8.97 -1.38 6.68
C GLY A 115 8.66 -2.85 6.36
N GLU A 116 8.52 -3.21 5.09
CA GLU A 116 8.39 -4.60 4.68
C GLU A 116 9.68 -5.38 4.96
N SER A 117 9.55 -6.50 5.67
CA SER A 117 10.70 -7.32 6.05
C SER A 117 11.23 -8.20 4.93
N SER A 118 10.46 -8.43 3.88
CA SER A 118 10.83 -9.30 2.76
C SER A 118 10.23 -8.80 1.43
N PRO A 119 10.64 -7.62 0.95
CA PRO A 119 10.07 -6.98 -0.24
C PRO A 119 10.26 -7.84 -1.51
N GLU A 120 11.35 -8.60 -1.62
CA GLU A 120 11.58 -9.50 -2.75
C GLU A 120 10.59 -10.67 -2.77
N ASN A 121 10.20 -11.16 -1.59
CA ASN A 121 9.20 -12.23 -1.48
C ASN A 121 7.80 -11.73 -1.84
N VAL A 122 7.45 -10.52 -1.42
CA VAL A 122 6.21 -9.85 -1.82
C VAL A 122 6.16 -9.70 -3.35
N LEU A 123 7.23 -9.18 -3.95
CA LEU A 123 7.32 -8.96 -5.38
C LEU A 123 7.27 -10.28 -6.18
N ALA A 124 7.96 -11.32 -5.70
CA ALA A 124 7.92 -12.67 -6.29
C ALA A 124 6.50 -13.25 -6.28
N ASN A 125 5.79 -13.12 -5.16
CA ASN A 125 4.41 -13.59 -5.01
C ASN A 125 3.44 -12.84 -5.93
N ALA A 126 3.56 -11.51 -6.02
CA ALA A 126 2.74 -10.68 -6.92
C ALA A 126 2.95 -11.06 -8.40
N MET A 127 4.20 -11.29 -8.80
CA MET A 127 4.55 -11.74 -10.16
C MET A 127 4.31 -13.23 -10.40
N ARG A 128 3.94 -14.00 -9.36
CA ARG A 128 3.78 -15.47 -9.41
C ARG A 128 5.01 -16.20 -9.94
N VAL A 129 6.19 -15.74 -9.54
CA VAL A 129 7.48 -16.35 -9.88
C VAL A 129 8.18 -16.87 -8.63
N PRO A 130 9.08 -17.86 -8.74
CA PRO A 130 9.93 -18.27 -7.63
C PRO A 130 10.77 -17.10 -7.10
N LEU A 131 10.99 -17.06 -5.78
CA LEU A 131 11.83 -16.03 -5.14
C LEU A 131 13.25 -15.99 -5.72
N GLU A 132 13.83 -17.14 -6.06
CA GLU A 132 15.14 -17.22 -6.70
C GLU A 132 15.17 -16.52 -8.06
N THR A 133 14.10 -16.69 -8.85
CA THR A 133 13.92 -16.01 -10.15
C THR A 133 13.81 -14.50 -9.96
N MET A 134 13.05 -14.06 -8.95
CA MET A 134 12.94 -12.63 -8.61
C MET A 134 14.30 -12.04 -8.20
N ASN A 135 15.03 -12.74 -7.32
CA ASN A 135 16.36 -12.30 -6.88
C ASN A 135 17.36 -12.21 -8.04
N ALA A 136 17.32 -13.17 -8.96
CA ALA A 136 18.14 -13.13 -10.17
C ALA A 136 17.75 -11.93 -11.06
N CYS A 137 16.47 -11.64 -11.23
CA CYS A 137 15.97 -10.49 -11.98
C CYS A 137 16.43 -9.15 -11.36
N LEU A 138 16.26 -8.97 -10.05
CA LEU A 138 16.70 -7.76 -9.33
C LEU A 138 18.22 -7.60 -9.36
N LYS A 139 18.97 -8.70 -9.33
CA LYS A 139 20.44 -8.67 -9.51
C LYS A 139 20.82 -8.14 -10.89
N VAL A 140 20.16 -8.61 -11.95
CA VAL A 140 20.37 -8.09 -13.31
C VAL A 140 19.98 -6.62 -13.41
N ALA A 141 18.85 -6.23 -12.82
CA ALA A 141 18.40 -4.83 -12.78
C ALA A 141 19.46 -3.91 -12.18
N ARG A 142 20.00 -4.28 -11.02
CA ARG A 142 21.07 -3.52 -10.33
C ARG A 142 22.34 -3.44 -11.16
N GLN A 143 22.74 -4.52 -11.83
CA GLN A 143 23.93 -4.55 -12.67
C GLN A 143 23.80 -3.68 -13.93
N ARG A 144 22.63 -3.68 -14.57
CA ARG A 144 22.38 -2.87 -15.77
C ARG A 144 22.37 -1.38 -15.44
N LEU A 145 21.63 -0.98 -14.42
CA LEU A 145 21.50 0.43 -14.04
C LEU A 145 22.76 0.97 -13.34
N GLY A 146 23.50 0.11 -12.64
CA GLY A 146 24.81 0.46 -12.07
C GLY A 146 25.91 0.66 -13.13
N ARG A 147 25.79 0.04 -14.30
CA ARG A 147 26.68 0.27 -15.46
C ARG A 147 26.36 1.55 -16.23
N GLU A 148 25.14 2.07 -16.11
CA GLU A 148 24.71 3.32 -16.76
C GLU A 148 25.18 4.57 -15.98
N SER A 149 25.63 4.40 -14.74
CA SER A 149 26.08 5.47 -13.83
C SER A 149 27.62 5.59 -13.75
N ALA A 150 28.36 4.86 -14.59
CA ALA A 150 29.82 4.83 -14.65
C ALA A 150 30.30 5.16 -16.07
#